data_AF-A0A812NRU4-F1
#
_entry.id   AF-A0A812NRU4-F1
#
_cell.length_a   1.000
_cell.length_b   1.000
_cell.length_c   1.000
_cell.angle_alpha   90.00
_cell.angle_beta   90.00
_cell.angle_gamma   90.00
#
_symmetry.space_group_name_H-M   'P 1'
#
loop_
_entity.id
_entity.type
_entity.pdbx_description
1 polymer ?
#
loop_
_entity_poly.entity_id
_entity_poly.type
_entity_poly.pdbx_seq_one_letter_code
_entity_poly.pdbx_strand_id
1 'polypeptide(L)' 'MAARDTIEIIDGVHSGTTRLSLKTQLERFGAIDICHKIGDPREDTPWVRFRDSSAAQSALDAIAAASTS' A
#
# COMPACT_ATOMS: atom_id res chain seq x y z
N MET A 1 7.93 16.24 -0.59
CA MET A 1 6.48 16.15 -0.30
C MET A 1 6.03 14.77 -0.76
N ALA A 2 5.75 13.85 0.17
CA ALA A 2 5.13 12.59 -0.18
C ALA A 2 3.81 12.90 -0.92
N ALA A 3 3.61 12.29 -2.08
CA ALA A 3 2.37 12.49 -2.82
C ALA A 3 1.21 11.98 -1.94
N ARG A 4 0.18 12.81 -1.76
CA ARG A 4 -1.02 12.54 -0.95
C ARG A 4 -1.79 11.27 -1.35
N ASP A 5 -1.45 10.72 -2.51
CA ASP A 5 -1.97 9.52 -3.14
C ASP A 5 -1.03 8.30 -3.03
N THR A 6 0.18 8.48 -2.51
CA THR A 6 1.18 7.42 -2.37
C THR A 6 1.31 6.97 -0.91
N ILE A 7 1.31 5.66 -0.70
CA ILE A 7 1.47 5.02 0.61
C ILE A 7 2.67 4.09 0.54
N GLU A 8 3.62 4.33 1.45
CA GLU A 8 4.75 3.44 1.71
C GLU A 8 4.33 2.39 2.73
N ILE A 9 4.68 1.14 2.45
CA ILE A 9 4.30 0.00 3.26
C ILE A 9 5.54 -0.49 3.99
N ILE A 10 5.66 -0.01 5.23
CA ILE A 10 6.83 -0.26 6.09
C ILE A 10 6.75 -1.55 6.88
N ASP A 11 5.56 -2.18 6.95
CA ASP A 11 5.32 -3.41 7.70
C ASP A 11 4.18 -4.24 7.08
N GLY A 12 4.03 -5.51 7.48
CA GLY A 12 3.00 -6.43 6.97
C GLY A 12 3.23 -6.99 5.56
N VAL A 13 4.31 -6.58 4.87
CA VAL A 13 4.74 -7.15 3.58
C VAL A 13 6.01 -7.98 3.78
N HIS A 14 5.98 -9.23 3.34
CA HIS A 14 7.10 -10.16 3.45
C HIS A 14 7.62 -10.57 2.08
N SER A 15 8.75 -11.26 2.04
CA SER A 15 9.35 -11.78 0.80
C SER A 15 8.40 -12.73 0.03
N GLY A 16 7.51 -13.45 0.74
CA GLY A 16 6.46 -14.27 0.12
C GLY A 16 5.24 -13.49 -0.40
N THR A 17 5.04 -12.24 0.01
CA THR A 17 3.93 -11.42 -0.49
C THR A 17 4.19 -11.10 -1.96
N THR A 18 3.24 -11.36 -2.86
CA THR A 18 3.42 -10.97 -4.26
C THR A 18 2.93 -9.55 -4.49
N ARG A 19 3.52 -8.85 -5.47
CA ARG A 19 3.04 -7.52 -5.91
C ARG A 19 1.56 -7.56 -6.28
N LEU A 20 1.12 -8.64 -6.94
CA LEU A 20 -0.27 -8.82 -7.35
C LEU A 20 -1.19 -8.96 -6.14
N SER A 21 -0.85 -9.81 -5.18
CA SER A 21 -1.63 -9.97 -3.94
C SER A 21 -1.77 -8.65 -3.19
N LEU A 22 -0.68 -7.89 -3.06
CA LEU A 22 -0.68 -6.59 -2.42
C LEU A 22 -1.59 -5.59 -3.16
N LYS A 23 -1.45 -5.52 -4.49
CA LYS A 23 -2.29 -4.67 -5.35
C LYS A 23 -3.77 -5.04 -5.19
N THR A 24 -4.13 -6.32 -5.30
CA THR A 24 -5.51 -6.79 -5.15
C THR A 24 -6.10 -6.45 -3.77
N GLN A 25 -5.31 -6.58 -2.70
CA GLN A 25 -5.77 -6.20 -1.36
C GLN A 25 -6.09 -4.71 -1.29
N LEU A 26 -5.20 -3.85 -1.80
CA LEU A 26 -5.34 -2.40 -1.68
C LEU A 26 -6.32 -1.79 -2.69
N GLU A 27 -6.57 -2.46 -3.82
CA GLU A 27 -7.57 -2.02 -4.82
C GLU A 27 -9.01 -1.99 -4.27
N ARG A 28 -9.28 -2.60 -3.11
CA ARG A 28 -10.58 -2.47 -2.43
C ARG A 28 -10.88 -1.05 -1.95
N PHE A 29 -9.85 -0.25 -1.72
CA PHE A 29 -9.98 1.14 -1.24
C PHE A 29 -10.05 2.15 -2.39
N GLY A 30 -9.62 1.75 -3.59
CA GLY A 30 -9.69 2.55 -4.81
C GLY A 30 -8.72 2.07 -5.88
N ALA A 31 -8.82 2.65 -7.09
CA ALA A 31 -7.96 2.28 -8.20
C ALA A 31 -6.50 2.62 -7.93
N ILE A 32 -5.60 1.66 -8.17
CA ILE A 32 -4.15 1.84 -8.03
C ILE A 32 -3.54 2.17 -9.38
N ASP A 33 -2.79 3.25 -9.44
CA ASP A 33 -2.05 3.70 -10.62
C ASP A 33 -0.70 2.97 -10.72
N ILE A 34 0.04 2.92 -9.60
CA ILE A 34 1.32 2.21 -9.52
C ILE A 34 1.35 1.34 -8.25
N CYS A 35 1.82 0.11 -8.40
CA CYS A 35 2.18 -0.75 -7.27
C CYS A 35 3.64 -1.14 -7.43
N HIS A 36 4.48 -0.70 -6.51
CA HIS A 36 5.89 -1.00 -6.45
C HIS A 36 6.15 -2.00 -5.33
N LYS A 37 6.55 -3.20 -5.74
CA LYS A 37 7.06 -4.23 -4.83
C LYS A 37 8.04 -5.07 -5.64
N ILE A 38 9.33 -4.81 -5.47
CA ILE A 38 10.39 -5.51 -6.19
C ILE A 38 11.35 -6.10 -5.15
N GLY A 39 11.74 -7.36 -5.33
CA GLY A 39 12.72 -7.99 -4.46
C GLY A 39 12.29 -8.11 -2.99
N ASP A 40 13.26 -7.93 -2.10
CA ASP A 40 13.07 -8.02 -0.65
C ASP A 40 12.54 -6.68 -0.09
N PRO A 41 11.40 -6.69 0.63
CA PRO A 41 10.79 -5.47 1.14
C PRO A 41 11.63 -4.72 2.18
N ARG A 42 12.68 -5.34 2.74
CA ARG A 42 13.62 -4.69 3.66
C ARG A 42 14.69 -3.88 2.93
N GLU A 43 15.02 -4.27 1.70
CA GLU A 43 16.01 -3.57 0.87
C GLU A 43 15.35 -2.53 -0.03
N ASP A 44 14.13 -2.83 -0.52
CA ASP A 44 13.32 -1.95 -1.35
C ASP A 44 11.92 -1.81 -0.72
N THR A 45 11.68 -0.69 -0.04
CA THR A 45 10.42 -0.47 0.68
C THR A 45 9.26 -0.45 -0.32
N PRO A 46 8.30 -1.39 -0.20
CA PRO A 46 7.16 -1.43 -1.10
C PRO A 46 6.31 -0.19 -0.93
N TRP A 47 5.75 0.30 -2.03
CA TRP A 47 4.84 1.44 -2.01
C TRP A 47 3.77 1.29 -3.08
N VAL A 48 2.62 1.90 -2.83
CA VAL A 48 1.53 1.98 -3.80
C VAL A 48 1.14 3.43 -4.01
N ARG A 49 0.73 3.74 -5.24
CA ARG A 49 0.14 5.02 -5.59
C ARG A 49 -1.28 4.80 -6.09
N PHE A 50 -2.21 5.36 -5.37
CA PHE A 50 -3.61 5.41 -5.77
C PHE A 50 -3.82 6.45 -6.87
N ARG A 51 -4.86 6.24 -7.67
CA ARG A 51 -5.30 7.25 -8.65
C ARG A 51 -5.85 8.50 -7.97
N ASP A 52 -6.47 8.32 -6.80
CA ASP A 52 -7.14 9.36 -6.04
C ASP A 52 -6.60 9.42 -4.62
N SER A 53 -6.29 10.62 -4.12
CA SER A 53 -5.78 10.80 -2.76
C SER A 53 -6.79 10.40 -1.67
N SER A 54 -8.09 10.45 -1.98
CA SER A 54 -9.14 9.96 -1.07
C SER A 54 -9.03 8.44 -0.83
N ALA A 55 -8.63 7.67 -1.84
CA ALA A 55 -8.46 6.22 -1.70
C ALA A 55 -7.27 5.88 -0.82
N ALA A 56 -6.16 6.63 -0.96
CA ALA A 56 -5.03 6.53 -0.05
C ALA A 56 -5.45 6.83 1.40
N GLN A 57 -6.20 7.91 1.62
CA GLN A 57 -6.68 8.23 2.97
C GLN A 57 -7.59 7.15 3.56
N SER A 58 -8.51 6.57 2.78
CA SER A 58 -9.37 5.47 3.21
C SER A 58 -8.58 4.20 3.57
N ALA A 59 -7.53 3.89 2.81
CA ALA A 59 -6.66 2.75 3.11
C ALA A 59 -5.91 2.96 4.42
N LEU A 60 -5.36 4.16 4.65
CA LEU A 60 -4.67 4.51 5.90
C LEU A 60 -5.61 4.44 7.11
N ASP A 61 -6.84 4.96 6.97
CA ASP A 61 -7.86 4.93 8.03
C ASP A 61 -8.21 3.49 8.42
N ALA A 62 -8.43 2.62 7.43
CA ALA A 62 -8.71 1.20 7.66
C ALA A 62 -7.55 0.46 8.35
N ILE A 63 -6.30 0.75 7.98
CA ILE A 63 -5.10 0.17 8.60
C ILE A 63 -4.97 0.65 10.05
N ALA A 64 -5.15 1.95 10.29
CA ALA A 64 -5.10 2.53 11.62
C ALA A 64 -6.17 1.90 12.54
N ALA A 65 -7.41 1.77 12.06
CA ALA A 65 -8.49 1.13 12.79
C ALA A 65 -8.16 -0.33 13.15
N ALA A 66 -7.63 -1.10 12.20
CA ALA A 66 -7.27 -2.51 12.39
C ALA A 66 -6.12 -2.72 13.38
N SER A 67 -5.26 -1.72 13.60
CA SER A 67 -4.11 -1.81 14.51
C SER A 67 -4.48 -1.63 15.99
N THR A 68 -5.72 -1.21 16.27
CA THR A 68 -6.22 -0.88 17.62
C THR A 68 -7.16 -1.94 18.22
N SER A 69 -7.26 -3.13 17.60
CA SER A 69 -8.18 -4.21 18.02
C SER A 69 -7.47 -5.42 18.60
#